data_AF-A0A7S0MEY1-F1
#
_entry.id   AF-A0A7S0MEY1-F1
#
_cell.length_a   1.000
_cell.length_b   1.000
_cell.length_c   1.000
_cell.angle_alpha   90.00
_cell.angle_beta   90.00
_cell.angle_gamma   90.00
#
_symmetry.space_group_name_H-M   'P 1'
#
loop_
_entity.id
_entity.type
_entity.pdbx_description
1 polymer ?
#
loop_
_entity_poly.entity_id
_entity_poly.type
_entity_poly.pdbx_seq_one_letter_code
_entity_poly.pdbx_strand_id
1 'polypeptide(L)'
;RGVDTGPGMEALEAVWCLGQAECKCVASTIACASDVGLYAVSSSRATLAGCTLTRCGHLVGIAHAARVTLAVCDLRQAQRAMFFAQAPAAEAVLDVAACLMHGPDIWDGP
;
A
#
# COMPACT_ATOMS: atom_id res chain seq x y z
N ARG A 1 7.22 23.39 -1.13
CA ARG A 1 7.47 23.35 -2.58
C ARG A 1 6.92 22.03 -3.07
N GLY A 2 5.73 22.04 -3.69
CA GLY A 2 5.15 20.84 -4.30
C GLY A 2 5.89 20.55 -5.60
N VAL A 3 6.21 19.28 -5.85
CA VAL A 3 6.78 18.84 -7.12
C VAL A 3 5.61 18.62 -8.07
N ASP A 4 5.61 19.38 -9.15
CA ASP A 4 4.67 19.28 -10.25
C ASP A 4 5.03 18.03 -11.08
N THR A 5 4.24 16.98 -10.95
CA THR A 5 4.33 15.78 -11.79
C THR A 5 3.39 15.97 -12.97
N GLY A 6 3.96 16.18 -14.16
CA GLY A 6 3.25 16.61 -15.37
C GLY A 6 2.02 15.77 -15.78
N PRO A 7 1.32 16.20 -16.84
CA PRO A 7 0.03 15.62 -17.25
C PRO A 7 0.24 14.17 -17.70
N GLY A 8 -0.13 13.22 -16.84
CA GLY A 8 0.07 11.79 -17.03
C GLY A 8 0.18 10.95 -15.75
N MET A 9 0.30 11.56 -14.56
CA MET A 9 0.27 10.82 -13.28
C MET A 9 -1.11 10.85 -12.62
N GLU A 10 -2.01 9.96 -13.04
CA GLU A 10 -3.26 9.66 -12.30
C GLU A 10 -3.10 8.44 -11.37
N ALA A 11 -1.90 8.18 -10.86
CA ALA A 11 -1.76 7.30 -9.70
C ALA A 11 -2.00 8.16 -8.45
N LEU A 12 -3.27 8.23 -8.03
CA LEU A 12 -3.68 8.89 -6.79
C LEU A 12 -3.65 7.84 -5.66
N GLU A 13 -2.47 7.50 -5.15
CA GLU A 13 -2.40 6.65 -3.98
C GLU A 13 -2.99 7.37 -2.77
N ALA A 14 -3.80 6.67 -1.97
CA ALA A 14 -4.41 7.31 -0.79
C ALA A 14 -3.36 7.61 0.29
N VAL A 15 -2.34 6.76 0.43
CA VAL A 15 -1.18 6.98 1.29
C VAL A 15 0.08 6.64 0.51
N TRP A 16 0.95 7.64 0.30
CA TRP A 16 2.24 7.46 -0.35
C TRP A 16 3.39 7.69 0.64
N CYS A 17 4.14 6.64 0.96
CA CYS A 17 5.33 6.68 1.81
C CYS A 17 6.59 6.55 0.95
N LEU A 18 7.43 7.60 0.94
CA LEU A 18 8.55 7.73 0.00
C LEU A 18 9.88 7.98 0.73
N GLY A 19 10.95 7.40 0.20
CA GLY A 19 12.31 7.64 0.67
C GLY A 19 12.50 7.10 2.08
N GLN A 20 13.20 7.82 2.95
CA GLN A 20 13.44 7.39 4.34
C GLN A 20 12.27 7.76 5.28
N ALA A 21 11.08 8.01 4.75
CA ALA A 21 9.93 8.41 5.56
C ALA A 21 9.37 7.25 6.41
N GLU A 22 8.82 7.61 7.56
CA GLU A 22 8.01 6.72 8.40
C GLU A 22 6.56 7.19 8.40
N CYS A 23 5.65 6.37 7.89
CA CYS A 23 4.23 6.65 7.77
C CYS A 23 3.44 5.74 8.70
N LYS A 24 2.55 6.31 9.52
CA LYS A 24 1.73 5.54 10.45
C LYS A 24 0.26 5.95 10.32
N CYS A 25 -0.61 4.97 10.07
CA CYS A 25 -2.06 5.14 10.16
C CYS A 25 -2.62 4.18 11.21
N VAL A 26 -3.53 4.69 12.04
CA VAL A 26 -4.13 3.91 13.13
C VAL A 26 -5.64 4.09 13.10
N ALA A 27 -6.39 3.00 13.27
CA ALA A 27 -7.85 3.02 13.41
C ALA A 27 -8.57 3.86 12.33
N SER A 28 -8.11 3.74 11.08
CA SER A 28 -8.53 4.61 9.97
C SER A 28 -9.10 3.81 8.81
N THR A 29 -10.00 4.42 8.05
CA THR A 29 -10.48 3.88 6.77
C THR A 29 -9.74 4.55 5.62
N ILE A 30 -9.00 3.74 4.85
CA ILE A 30 -8.33 4.14 3.62
C ILE A 30 -9.17 3.59 2.48
N ALA A 31 -9.86 4.48 1.78
CA ALA A 31 -10.58 4.15 0.56
C ALA A 31 -9.92 4.89 -0.60
N CYS A 32 -9.49 4.16 -1.62
CA CYS A 32 -9.02 4.73 -2.87
C CYS A 32 -9.92 4.25 -4.02
N ALA A 33 -9.91 4.94 -5.15
CA ALA A 33 -10.75 4.63 -6.31
C ALA A 33 -9.95 4.39 -7.60
N SER A 34 -8.64 4.61 -7.56
CA SER A 34 -7.73 4.53 -8.70
C SER A 34 -6.90 3.25 -8.61
N ASP A 35 -5.70 3.32 -8.04
CA ASP A 35 -4.71 2.25 -8.17
C ASP A 35 -4.34 1.64 -6.81
N VAL A 36 -3.65 2.36 -5.93
CA VAL A 36 -3.09 1.78 -4.70
C VAL A 36 -3.59 2.46 -3.43
N GLY A 37 -4.01 1.67 -2.43
CA GLY A 37 -4.41 2.20 -1.12
C GLY A 37 -3.22 2.77 -0.35
N LEU A 38 -2.25 1.93 -0.03
CA LEU A 38 -0.96 2.32 0.57
C LEU A 38 0.17 1.95 -0.38
N TYR A 39 1.01 2.92 -0.76
CA TYR A 39 2.22 2.65 -1.53
C TYR A 39 3.47 3.06 -0.75
N ALA A 40 4.33 2.08 -0.44
CA ALA A 40 5.59 2.30 0.25
C ALA A 40 6.77 2.01 -0.68
N VAL A 41 7.65 2.99 -0.85
CA VAL A 41 8.75 2.93 -1.80
C VAL A 41 10.03 3.58 -1.27
N SER A 42 11.18 3.13 -1.78
CA SER A 42 12.52 3.69 -1.57
C SER A 42 13.00 3.68 -0.12
N SER A 43 13.03 2.51 0.50
CA SER A 43 13.44 2.28 1.90
C SER A 43 12.54 2.91 2.96
N SER A 44 11.31 3.28 2.59
CA SER A 44 10.33 3.83 3.52
C SER A 44 9.78 2.77 4.45
N ARG A 45 9.15 3.22 5.54
CA ARG A 45 8.48 2.35 6.51
C ARG A 45 7.04 2.79 6.68
N ALA A 46 6.10 1.92 6.38
CA ALA A 46 4.69 2.18 6.60
C ALA A 46 4.08 1.20 7.62
N THR A 47 3.28 1.70 8.54
CA THR A 47 2.54 0.90 9.51
C THR A 47 1.06 1.25 9.47
N LEU A 48 0.21 0.26 9.20
CA LEU A 48 -1.24 0.36 9.35
C LEU A 48 -1.67 -0.53 10.52
N ALA A 49 -2.37 0.04 11.49
CA ALA A 49 -2.83 -0.68 12.67
C ALA A 49 -4.32 -0.44 12.92
N GLY A 50 -5.14 -1.48 12.92
CA GLY A 50 -6.59 -1.33 13.10
C GLY A 50 -7.28 -0.63 11.91
N CYS A 51 -6.66 -0.62 10.74
CA CYS A 51 -7.17 0.11 9.57
C CYS A 51 -8.10 -0.75 8.71
N THR A 52 -9.07 -0.12 8.04
CA THR A 52 -9.78 -0.71 6.91
C THR A 52 -9.17 -0.19 5.61
N LEU A 53 -8.82 -1.09 4.68
CA LEU A 53 -8.43 -0.74 3.31
C LEU A 53 -9.51 -1.25 2.37
N THR A 54 -10.02 -0.38 1.50
CA THR A 54 -11.13 -0.76 0.62
C THR A 54 -11.17 -0.03 -0.72
N ARG A 55 -11.81 -0.67 -1.71
CA ARG A 55 -12.16 -0.14 -3.05
C ARG A 55 -10.99 0.22 -3.97
N CYS A 56 -9.80 -0.28 -3.68
CA CYS A 56 -8.59 0.01 -4.46
C CYS A 56 -8.34 -0.98 -5.59
N GLY A 57 -7.53 -0.60 -6.60
CA GLY A 57 -6.92 -1.54 -7.53
C GLY A 57 -6.14 -2.61 -6.78
N HIS A 58 -5.11 -2.15 -6.06
CA HIS A 58 -4.37 -2.89 -5.05
C HIS A 58 -4.50 -2.21 -3.67
N LEU A 59 -4.60 -2.99 -2.60
CA LEU A 59 -4.71 -2.39 -1.26
C LEU A 59 -3.35 -1.90 -0.76
N VAL A 60 -2.29 -2.67 -1.00
CA VAL A 60 -0.92 -2.30 -0.63
C VAL A 60 0.05 -2.57 -1.78
N GLY A 61 0.88 -1.57 -2.07
CA GLY A 61 2.04 -1.70 -2.95
C GLY A 61 3.35 -1.51 -2.20
N ILE A 62 4.36 -2.28 -2.57
CA ILE A 62 5.69 -2.18 -1.98
C ILE A 62 6.80 -2.25 -3.04
N ALA A 63 7.81 -1.39 -2.93
CA ALA A 63 8.90 -1.35 -3.88
C ALA A 63 10.21 -0.85 -3.27
N HIS A 64 11.35 -1.15 -3.90
CA HIS A 64 12.66 -0.56 -3.61
C HIS A 64 13.03 -0.58 -2.11
N ALA A 65 13.19 -1.76 -1.52
CA ALA A 65 13.59 -1.97 -0.12
C ALA A 65 12.68 -1.33 0.96
N ALA A 66 11.44 -0.95 0.60
CA ALA A 66 10.47 -0.46 1.56
C ALA A 66 10.00 -1.56 2.52
N ARG A 67 9.43 -1.16 3.65
CA ARG A 67 8.86 -2.07 4.65
C ARG A 67 7.45 -1.64 4.99
N VAL A 68 6.51 -2.58 4.95
CA VAL A 68 5.12 -2.37 5.33
C VAL A 68 4.74 -3.34 6.43
N THR A 69 4.12 -2.84 7.49
CA THR A 69 3.52 -3.63 8.56
C THR A 69 2.03 -3.37 8.61
N LEU A 70 1.23 -4.43 8.51
CA LEU A 70 -0.22 -4.42 8.68
C LEU A 70 -0.57 -5.19 9.94
N ALA A 71 -1.26 -4.56 10.88
CA ALA A 71 -1.65 -5.18 12.14
C ALA A 71 -3.14 -4.97 12.39
N VAL A 72 -3.90 -6.05 12.54
CA VAL A 72 -5.33 -5.99 12.87
C VAL A 72 -6.13 -5.17 11.83
N CYS A 73 -5.78 -5.33 10.54
CA CYS A 73 -6.44 -4.60 9.46
C CYS A 73 -7.59 -5.41 8.82
N ASP A 74 -8.56 -4.71 8.26
CA ASP A 74 -9.64 -5.27 7.43
C ASP A 74 -9.41 -4.85 5.96
N LEU A 75 -8.96 -5.80 5.15
CA LEU A 75 -8.58 -5.63 3.75
C LEU A 75 -9.70 -6.19 2.87
N ARG A 76 -10.38 -5.34 2.10
CA ARG A 76 -11.55 -5.76 1.32
C ARG A 76 -11.67 -5.04 -0.02
N GLN A 77 -12.39 -5.65 -0.94
CA GLN A 77 -12.79 -5.02 -2.22
C GLN A 77 -11.59 -4.49 -3.03
N ALA A 78 -10.51 -5.27 -3.12
CA ALA A 78 -9.46 -5.06 -4.11
C ALA A 78 -10.00 -5.41 -5.51
N GLN A 79 -9.72 -4.59 -6.53
CA GLN A 79 -10.16 -4.85 -7.91
C GLN A 79 -9.23 -5.84 -8.63
N ARG A 80 -7.94 -5.88 -8.24
CA ARG A 80 -6.92 -6.78 -8.77
C ARG A 80 -6.48 -7.76 -7.68
N ALA A 81 -5.34 -7.50 -7.05
CA ALA A 81 -4.86 -8.25 -5.89
C ALA A 81 -4.73 -7.36 -4.67
N MET A 82 -4.80 -7.96 -3.47
CA MET A 82 -4.63 -7.18 -2.23
C MET A 82 -3.26 -6.53 -2.15
N PHE A 83 -2.22 -7.22 -2.60
CA PHE A 83 -0.84 -6.77 -2.53
C PHE A 83 -0.19 -6.79 -3.90
N PHE A 84 0.69 -5.83 -4.18
CA PHE A 84 1.60 -5.90 -5.31
C PHE A 84 3.01 -5.45 -4.96
N ALA A 85 3.99 -5.97 -5.71
CA ALA A 85 5.38 -5.56 -5.57
C ALA A 85 5.96 -5.09 -6.90
N GLN A 86 6.59 -3.92 -6.91
CA GLN A 86 7.26 -3.38 -8.08
C GLN A 86 8.78 -3.58 -8.00
N ALA A 87 9.37 -4.04 -9.09
CA ALA A 87 10.80 -4.32 -9.17
C ALA A 87 11.66 -3.04 -9.25
N PRO A 88 12.88 -3.03 -8.68
CA PRO A 88 13.46 -4.06 -7.81
C PRO A 88 12.78 -4.10 -6.43
N ALA A 89 12.20 -5.26 -6.11
CA ALA A 89 11.62 -5.57 -4.81
C ALA A 89 12.56 -6.42 -3.94
N ALA A 90 13.82 -6.62 -4.39
CA ALA A 90 14.85 -7.18 -3.54
C ALA A 90 14.90 -6.35 -2.26
N GLU A 91 14.65 -6.97 -1.11
CA GLU A 91 14.58 -6.35 0.23
C GLU A 91 13.27 -5.66 0.62
N ALA A 92 12.24 -5.64 -0.24
CA ALA A 92 10.91 -5.21 0.18
C ALA A 92 10.34 -6.22 1.19
N VAL A 93 9.79 -5.73 2.31
CA VAL A 93 9.20 -6.58 3.36
C VAL A 93 7.76 -6.18 3.63
N LEU A 94 6.83 -7.11 3.44
CA LEU A 94 5.46 -6.98 3.90
C LEU A 94 5.24 -7.93 5.08
N ASP A 95 4.91 -7.38 6.24
CA ASP A 95 4.51 -8.11 7.44
C ASP A 95 3.01 -7.93 7.67
N VAL A 96 2.27 -9.04 7.78
CA VAL A 96 0.81 -9.05 7.91
C VAL A 96 0.42 -9.87 9.12
N ALA A 97 -0.09 -9.20 10.15
CA ALA A 97 -0.45 -9.81 11.43
C ALA A 97 -1.93 -9.58 11.75
N ALA A 98 -2.67 -10.68 11.98
CA ALA A 98 -4.06 -10.66 12.41
C ALA A 98 -5.00 -9.84 11.51
N CYS A 99 -4.74 -9.79 10.20
CA CYS A 99 -5.59 -9.08 9.24
C CYS A 99 -6.71 -9.98 8.70
N LEU A 100 -7.89 -9.40 8.52
CA LEU A 100 -9.00 -9.99 7.78
C LEU A 100 -8.84 -9.63 6.30
N MET A 101 -8.94 -10.62 5.42
CA MET A 101 -8.72 -10.48 3.99
C MET A 101 -9.94 -10.98 3.22
N HIS A 102 -10.64 -10.06 2.55
CA HIS A 102 -11.85 -10.30 1.78
C HIS A 102 -11.62 -9.98 0.30
N GLY A 103 -11.20 -10.95 -0.51
CA GLY A 103 -10.91 -10.74 -1.91
C GLY A 103 -10.42 -11.99 -2.65
N PRO A 104 -10.34 -11.90 -3.99
CA PRO A 104 -10.11 -13.06 -4.85
C PRO A 104 -8.66 -13.56 -4.80
N ASP A 105 -7.68 -12.64 -4.91
CA ASP A 105 -6.25 -12.95 -4.94
C ASP A 105 -5.45 -12.07 -3.98
N ILE A 106 -4.46 -12.68 -3.32
CA ILE A 106 -3.66 -12.03 -2.26
C ILE A 106 -2.49 -11.24 -2.85
N TRP A 107 -1.85 -11.70 -3.93
CA TRP A 107 -0.59 -11.14 -4.44
C TRP A 107 -0.57 -11.02 -5.97
N ASP A 108 -0.14 -9.86 -6.49
CA ASP A 108 0.12 -9.58 -7.91
C ASP A 108 1.53 -8.98 -8.02
N GLY A 109 2.52 -9.77 -8.42
CA GLY A 109 3.91 -9.34 -8.52
C GLY A 109 4.69 -10.31 -9.40
N PRO A 110 5.90 -9.95 -9.85
CA PRO A 110 6.70 -10.83 -10.69
C PRO A 110 6.99 -12.18 -10.03
#